data_AF-A0A2A2B6L0-F1
#
_entry.id   AF-A0A2A2B6L0-F1
#
_cell.length_a   1.000
_cell.length_b   1.000
_cell.length_c   1.000
_cell.angle_alpha   90.00
_cell.angle_beta   90.00
_cell.angle_gamma   90.00
#
_symmetry.space_group_name_H-M   'P 1'
#
loop_
_entity.id
_entity.type
_entity.pdbx_description
1 polymer ?
#
loop_
_entity_poly.entity_id
_entity_poly.type
_entity_poly.pdbx_seq_one_letter_code
_entity_poly.pdbx_strand_id
1 'polypeptide(L)'
;MNLSLTGISFAIIALVAGALVPLQAASNAELGRALGHPLWATVVSLLVSVLIAIPVILAMRVPAPILNQIGQLPMWVWLGGIAGVIYITSALILVPRLGATRFIVCVIAGQMLISLILDQYGFMNLPVKEINAGRLVGVTFVLLGMIMVLWLTPSSPNLGDVKASMTGNLNAIESTPTSNAKHVSHFES
;
A
#
# COMPACT_ATOMS: atom_id res chain seq x y z
N MET A 1 -31.81 -8.65 -2.05
CA MET A 1 -30.44 -9.16 -2.19
C MET A 1 -30.29 -10.34 -1.25
N ASN A 2 -30.24 -11.57 -1.75
CA ASN A 2 -29.92 -12.72 -0.93
C ASN A 2 -28.39 -12.79 -0.84
N LEU A 3 -27.82 -12.40 0.30
CA LEU A 3 -26.41 -12.65 0.60
C LEU A 3 -26.28 -14.15 0.86
N SER A 4 -26.08 -14.94 -0.20
CA SER A 4 -25.87 -16.38 -0.04
C SER A 4 -24.57 -16.62 0.73
N LEU A 5 -24.48 -17.75 1.44
CA LEU A 5 -23.26 -18.14 2.15
C LEU A 5 -22.01 -18.10 1.24
N THR A 6 -22.20 -18.41 -0.04
CA THR A 6 -21.19 -18.32 -1.10
C THR A 6 -20.75 -16.88 -1.40
N GLY A 7 -21.66 -15.91 -1.37
CA GLY A 7 -21.31 -14.50 -1.57
C GLY A 7 -20.45 -13.95 -0.43
N ILE A 8 -20.76 -14.36 0.81
CA ILE A 8 -19.98 -13.98 2.00
C ILE A 8 -18.59 -14.60 1.94
N SER A 9 -18.45 -15.87 1.56
CA SER A 9 -17.14 -16.51 1.47
C SER A 9 -16.24 -15.84 0.42
N PHE A 10 -16.78 -15.48 -0.74
CA PHE A 10 -16.02 -14.71 -1.74
C PHE A 10 -15.60 -13.33 -1.26
N ALA A 11 -16.47 -12.63 -0.51
CA ALA A 11 -16.14 -11.34 0.08
C ALA A 11 -15.01 -11.45 1.10
N ILE A 12 -15.02 -12.49 1.95
CA ILE A 12 -13.95 -12.74 2.92
C ILE A 12 -12.63 -13.04 2.22
N ILE A 13 -12.63 -13.88 1.18
CA ILE A 13 -11.41 -14.18 0.40
C ILE A 13 -10.85 -12.90 -0.24
N ALA A 14 -11.71 -12.07 -0.83
CA ALA A 14 -11.30 -10.79 -1.41
C ALA A 14 -10.75 -9.82 -0.36
N LEU A 15 -11.34 -9.79 0.83
CA LEU A 15 -10.85 -8.97 1.95
C LEU A 15 -9.46 -9.42 2.40
N VAL A 16 -9.25 -10.73 2.58
CA VAL A 16 -7.93 -11.29 2.95
C VAL A 16 -6.91 -11.00 1.87
N ALA A 17 -7.25 -11.19 0.59
CA ALA A 17 -6.36 -10.87 -0.53
C ALA A 17 -5.98 -9.37 -0.53
N GLY A 18 -6.94 -8.48 -0.30
CA GLY A 18 -6.70 -7.04 -0.17
C GLY A 18 -5.81 -6.68 1.04
N ALA A 19 -5.97 -7.38 2.16
CA ALA A 19 -5.16 -7.17 3.36
C ALA A 19 -3.69 -7.56 3.19
N LEU A 20 -3.35 -8.39 2.19
CA LEU A 20 -1.97 -8.73 1.84
C LEU A 20 -1.27 -7.62 1.05
N VAL A 21 -2.01 -6.72 0.42
CA VAL A 21 -1.46 -5.66 -0.45
C VAL A 21 -0.53 -4.69 0.32
N PRO A 22 -0.89 -4.19 1.53
CA PRO A 22 0.04 -3.41 2.35
C PRO A 22 1.31 -4.17 2.75
N LEU A 23 1.18 -5.46 3.06
CA LEU A 23 2.32 -6.32 3.43
C LEU A 23 3.27 -6.48 2.25
N GLN A 24 2.73 -6.73 1.05
CA GLN A 24 3.48 -6.77 -0.20
C GLN A 24 4.20 -5.44 -0.45
N ALA A 25 3.50 -4.31 -0.27
CA ALA A 25 4.06 -2.99 -0.49
C ALA A 25 5.23 -2.68 0.47
N ALA A 26 5.12 -3.06 1.75
CA ALA A 26 6.19 -2.92 2.73
C ALA A 26 7.40 -3.82 2.43
N SER A 27 7.16 -5.11 2.15
CA SER A 27 8.22 -6.06 1.78
C SER A 27 9.00 -5.62 0.55
N ASN A 28 8.28 -5.15 -0.48
CA ASN A 28 8.87 -4.63 -1.70
C ASN A 28 9.71 -3.38 -1.45
N ALA A 29 9.23 -2.45 -0.61
CA ALA A 29 9.98 -1.25 -0.25
C ALA A 29 11.33 -1.59 0.41
N GLU A 30 11.35 -2.54 1.35
CA GLU A 30 12.59 -3.01 1.98
C GLU A 30 13.54 -3.70 0.97
N LEU A 31 13.00 -4.51 0.06
CA LEU A 31 13.79 -5.11 -1.02
C LEU A 31 14.42 -4.03 -1.92
N GLY A 32 13.68 -2.96 -2.21
CA GLY A 32 14.18 -1.80 -2.95
C GLY A 32 15.35 -1.10 -2.25
N ARG A 33 15.29 -0.98 -0.92
CA ARG A 33 16.39 -0.42 -0.12
C ARG A 33 17.61 -1.34 -0.11
N ALA A 34 17.41 -2.65 0.02
CA ALA A 34 18.50 -3.63 0.04
C ALA A 34 19.25 -3.71 -1.29
N LEU A 35 18.54 -3.58 -2.42
CA LEU A 35 19.11 -3.71 -3.76
C LEU A 35 19.57 -2.37 -4.38
N GLY A 36 19.33 -1.24 -3.71
CA GLY A 36 19.77 0.09 -4.13
C GLY A 36 19.00 0.73 -5.28
N HIS A 37 18.23 -0.04 -6.07
CA HIS A 37 17.39 0.49 -7.14
C HIS A 37 16.00 -0.18 -7.20
N PRO A 38 14.89 0.57 -7.27
CA PRO A 38 13.53 0.02 -7.27
C PRO A 38 13.25 -1.00 -8.37
N LEU A 39 13.75 -0.78 -9.60
CA LEU A 39 13.50 -1.72 -10.70
C LEU A 39 14.11 -3.11 -10.45
N TRP A 40 15.28 -3.20 -9.81
CA TRP A 40 15.87 -4.50 -9.48
C TRP A 40 15.03 -5.26 -8.46
N ALA A 41 14.48 -4.54 -7.47
CA ALA A 41 13.56 -5.13 -6.51
C ALA A 41 12.22 -5.53 -7.13
N THR A 42 11.69 -4.77 -8.10
CA THR A 42 10.52 -5.20 -8.89
C THR A 42 10.80 -6.51 -9.62
N VAL A 43 11.95 -6.64 -10.30
CA VAL A 43 12.34 -7.88 -11.00
C VAL A 43 12.44 -9.06 -10.02
N VAL A 44 13.13 -8.89 -8.89
CA VAL A 44 13.27 -9.96 -7.88
C VAL A 44 11.90 -10.35 -7.29
N SER A 45 11.04 -9.37 -6.99
CA SER A 45 9.69 -9.62 -6.48
C SER A 45 8.83 -10.44 -7.48
N LEU A 46 8.92 -10.11 -8.76
CA LEU A 46 8.24 -10.85 -9.82
C LEU A 46 8.82 -12.27 -9.98
N LEU A 47 10.14 -12.44 -9.89
CA LEU A 47 10.77 -13.76 -9.93
C LEU A 47 10.31 -14.65 -8.77
N VAL A 48 10.28 -14.12 -7.54
CA VAL A 48 9.77 -14.85 -6.36
C VAL A 48 8.31 -15.24 -6.57
N SER A 49 7.50 -14.34 -7.12
CA SER A 49 6.09 -14.62 -7.43
C SER A 49 5.95 -15.80 -8.41
N VAL A 50 6.78 -15.84 -9.46
CA VAL A 50 6.82 -16.97 -10.42
C VAL A 50 7.27 -18.26 -9.74
N LEU A 51 8.31 -18.21 -8.90
CA LEU A 51 8.82 -19.37 -8.17
C LEU A 51 7.80 -20.00 -7.21
N ILE A 52 6.89 -19.20 -6.66
CA ILE A 52 5.77 -19.70 -5.83
C ILE A 52 4.59 -20.16 -6.68
N ALA A 53 4.30 -19.47 -7.79
CA ALA A 53 3.18 -19.84 -8.67
C ALA A 53 3.35 -21.21 -9.34
N ILE A 54 4.57 -21.57 -9.76
CA ILE A 54 4.85 -22.84 -10.45
C ILE A 54 4.50 -24.07 -9.58
N PRO A 55 4.98 -24.20 -8.33
CA PRO A 55 4.59 -25.31 -7.45
C PRO A 55 3.08 -25.40 -7.22
N VAL A 56 2.38 -24.25 -7.09
CA VAL A 56 0.92 -24.23 -6.92
C VAL A 56 0.22 -24.77 -8.16
N ILE A 57 0.64 -24.36 -9.36
CA ILE A 57 0.15 -24.89 -10.64
C ILE A 57 0.32 -26.41 -10.70
N LEU A 58 1.48 -26.92 -10.31
CA LEU A 58 1.78 -28.35 -10.30
C LEU A 58 0.93 -29.11 -9.25
N ALA A 59 0.79 -28.56 -8.05
CA ALA A 59 -0.01 -29.16 -6.97
C ALA A 59 -1.50 -29.23 -7.33
N MET A 60 -2.02 -28.18 -7.98
CA MET A 60 -3.41 -28.11 -8.44
C MET A 60 -3.65 -28.85 -9.77
N ARG A 61 -2.60 -29.40 -10.39
CA ARG A 61 -2.65 -30.10 -11.69
C ARG A 61 -3.34 -29.27 -12.78
N VAL A 62 -3.04 -27.97 -12.83
CA VAL A 62 -3.64 -27.07 -13.82
C VAL A 62 -3.18 -27.50 -15.23
N PRO A 63 -4.09 -27.68 -16.20
CA PRO A 63 -3.73 -28.07 -17.56
C PRO A 63 -2.81 -27.02 -18.21
N ALA A 64 -1.88 -27.50 -19.04
CA ALA A 64 -0.95 -26.62 -19.74
C ALA A 64 -1.70 -25.66 -20.68
N PRO A 65 -1.23 -24.40 -20.80
CA PRO A 65 -1.87 -23.42 -21.66
C PRO A 65 -1.73 -23.82 -23.13
N ILE A 66 -2.77 -23.57 -23.92
CA ILE A 66 -2.75 -23.81 -25.36
C ILE A 66 -1.97 -22.66 -26.01
N LEU A 67 -0.68 -22.88 -26.26
CA LEU A 67 0.26 -21.83 -26.71
C LEU A 67 -0.17 -21.15 -28.02
N ASN A 68 -0.91 -21.84 -28.89
CA ASN A 68 -1.39 -21.29 -30.16
C ASN A 68 -2.44 -20.18 -30.00
N GLN A 69 -3.13 -20.12 -28.86
CA GLN A 69 -4.15 -19.10 -28.56
C GLN A 69 -3.55 -17.84 -27.97
N ILE A 70 -2.33 -17.90 -27.41
CA ILE A 70 -1.67 -16.74 -26.79
C ILE A 70 -1.43 -15.63 -27.81
N GLY A 71 -1.01 -15.99 -29.03
CA GLY A 71 -0.79 -15.03 -30.11
C GLY A 71 -2.08 -14.41 -30.68
N GLN A 72 -3.25 -14.99 -30.36
CA GLN A 72 -4.56 -14.47 -30.78
C GLN A 72 -5.21 -13.61 -29.69
N LEU A 73 -4.58 -13.50 -28.51
CA LEU A 73 -5.10 -12.67 -27.44
C LEU A 73 -5.02 -11.20 -27.83
N PRO A 74 -6.04 -10.42 -27.48
CA PRO A 74 -6.04 -9.00 -27.76
C PRO A 74 -4.98 -8.27 -26.95
N MET A 75 -4.40 -7.21 -27.53
CA MET A 75 -3.23 -6.53 -26.93
C MET A 75 -3.48 -5.98 -25.52
N TRP A 76 -4.73 -5.65 -25.16
CA TRP A 76 -5.05 -5.13 -23.82
C TRP A 76 -4.81 -6.14 -22.70
N VAL A 77 -4.72 -7.45 -22.98
CA VAL A 77 -4.43 -8.48 -21.97
C VAL A 77 -3.04 -8.25 -21.35
N TRP A 78 -2.09 -7.74 -22.13
CA TRP A 78 -0.73 -7.47 -21.68
C TRP A 78 -0.62 -6.21 -20.80
N LEU A 79 -1.63 -5.33 -20.82
CA LEU A 79 -1.66 -4.14 -19.97
C LEU A 79 -1.69 -4.51 -18.48
N GLY A 80 -2.22 -5.68 -18.12
CA GLY A 80 -2.19 -6.18 -16.75
C GLY A 80 -0.77 -6.36 -16.21
N GLY A 81 0.13 -6.92 -17.04
CA GLY A 81 1.55 -7.07 -16.67
C GLY A 81 2.26 -5.73 -16.51
N ILE A 82 2.02 -4.80 -17.45
CA ILE A 82 2.57 -3.44 -17.40
C ILE A 82 2.07 -2.71 -16.14
N ALA A 83 0.77 -2.77 -15.86
CA ALA A 83 0.17 -2.18 -14.66
C ALA A 83 0.75 -2.79 -13.37
N GLY A 84 1.03 -4.10 -13.35
CA GLY A 84 1.68 -4.77 -12.23
C GLY A 84 3.09 -4.25 -11.95
N VAL A 85 3.93 -4.10 -12.99
CA VAL A 85 5.29 -3.53 -12.87
C VAL A 85 5.22 -2.08 -12.36
N ILE A 86 4.32 -1.28 -12.91
CA ILE A 86 4.10 0.12 -12.48
C ILE A 86 3.65 0.15 -11.01
N TYR A 87 2.68 -0.68 -10.63
CA TYR A 87 2.15 -0.73 -9.29
C TYR A 87 3.22 -1.11 -8.27
N ILE A 88 3.95 -2.21 -8.52
CA ILE A 88 5.02 -2.67 -7.65
C ILE A 88 6.06 -1.55 -7.53
N THR A 89 6.62 -1.07 -8.64
CA THR A 89 7.64 0.00 -8.62
C THR A 89 7.16 1.26 -7.89
N SER A 90 5.89 1.64 -8.07
CA SER A 90 5.28 2.76 -7.34
C SER A 90 5.22 2.49 -5.84
N ALA A 91 4.86 1.28 -5.41
CA ALA A 91 4.89 0.90 -4.00
C ALA A 91 6.30 1.03 -3.41
N LEU A 92 7.33 0.59 -4.12
CA LEU A 92 8.73 0.70 -3.67
C LEU A 92 9.17 2.15 -3.46
N ILE A 93 8.75 3.05 -4.35
CA ILE A 93 9.15 4.46 -4.33
C ILE A 93 8.31 5.26 -3.33
N LEU A 94 7.01 5.00 -3.28
CA LEU A 94 6.04 5.83 -2.57
C LEU A 94 5.83 5.38 -1.13
N VAL A 95 5.92 4.09 -0.80
CA VAL A 95 5.73 3.61 0.58
C VAL A 95 6.74 4.23 1.56
N PRO A 96 8.06 4.29 1.26
CA PRO A 96 9.02 4.96 2.15
C PRO A 96 8.79 6.47 2.31
N ARG A 97 8.13 7.11 1.33
CA ARG A 97 7.92 8.57 1.31
C ARG A 97 6.60 8.98 1.94
N LEU A 98 5.53 8.25 1.65
CA LEU A 98 4.16 8.57 2.10
C LEU A 98 3.78 7.82 3.38
N GLY A 99 4.46 6.71 3.67
CA GLY A 99 4.01 5.70 4.61
C GLY A 99 3.01 4.72 3.98
N ALA A 100 2.96 3.49 4.49
CA ALA A 100 2.12 2.43 3.94
C ALA A 100 0.63 2.80 3.94
N THR A 101 0.13 3.40 5.03
CA THR A 101 -1.28 3.79 5.15
C THR A 101 -1.69 4.76 4.05
N ARG A 102 -1.00 5.91 3.91
CA ARG A 102 -1.32 6.93 2.90
C ARG A 102 -1.24 6.37 1.48
N PHE A 103 -0.23 5.53 1.20
CA PHE A 103 -0.11 4.87 -0.09
C PHE A 103 -1.34 3.99 -0.41
N ILE A 104 -1.75 3.14 0.53
CA ILE A 104 -2.82 2.16 0.30
C ILE A 104 -4.18 2.83 0.14
N VAL A 105 -4.53 3.87 0.93
CA VAL A 105 -5.81 4.59 0.70
C VAL A 105 -5.85 5.25 -0.67
N CYS A 106 -4.74 5.82 -1.15
CA CYS A 106 -4.66 6.39 -2.50
C CYS A 106 -4.81 5.31 -3.58
N VAL A 107 -4.19 4.14 -3.38
CA VAL A 107 -4.34 2.99 -4.30
C VAL A 107 -5.79 2.54 -4.37
N ILE A 108 -6.44 2.34 -3.22
CA ILE A 108 -7.85 1.91 -3.16
C ILE A 108 -8.76 2.93 -3.85
N ALA A 109 -8.55 4.23 -3.61
CA ALA A 109 -9.29 5.29 -4.29
C ALA A 109 -9.13 5.24 -5.81
N GLY A 110 -7.89 5.10 -6.31
CA GLY A 110 -7.62 4.95 -7.74
C GLY A 110 -8.25 3.70 -8.35
N GLN A 111 -8.18 2.57 -7.63
CA GLN A 111 -8.82 1.30 -8.03
C GLN A 111 -10.34 1.44 -8.14
N MET A 112 -10.99 2.16 -7.22
CA MET A 112 -12.43 2.41 -7.28
C MET A 112 -12.82 3.29 -8.47
N LEU A 113 -12.06 4.35 -8.73
CA LEU A 113 -12.31 5.25 -9.87
C LEU A 113 -12.15 4.51 -11.21
N ILE A 114 -11.07 3.75 -11.38
CA ILE A 114 -10.87 3.01 -12.63
C ILE A 114 -11.91 1.88 -12.78
N SER A 115 -12.28 1.21 -11.68
CA SER A 115 -13.35 0.20 -11.71
C SER A 115 -14.69 0.78 -12.16
N LEU A 116 -15.02 2.02 -11.75
CA LEU A 116 -16.23 2.71 -12.22
C LEU A 116 -16.25 2.82 -13.74
N ILE A 117 -15.15 3.29 -14.30
CA ILE A 117 -14.98 3.52 -15.74
C ILE A 117 -15.04 2.18 -16.48
N LEU A 118 -14.27 1.18 -16.04
CA LEU A 118 -14.19 -0.13 -16.70
C LEU A 118 -15.55 -0.83 -16.77
N ASP A 119 -16.29 -0.83 -15.65
CA ASP A 119 -17.61 -1.45 -15.56
C ASP A 119 -18.67 -0.72 -16.39
N GLN A 120 -18.60 0.61 -16.47
CA GLN A 120 -19.57 1.41 -17.25
C GLN A 120 -19.42 1.18 -18.75
N TYR A 121 -18.18 1.05 -19.23
CA TYR A 121 -17.89 0.86 -20.65
C TYR A 121 -17.75 -0.61 -21.05
N GLY A 122 -17.85 -1.56 -20.10
CA GLY A 122 -17.62 -2.99 -20.36
C GLY A 122 -16.22 -3.30 -20.89
N PHE A 123 -15.24 -2.46 -20.53
CA PHE A 123 -13.89 -2.60 -21.05
C PHE A 123 -13.29 -3.95 -20.63
N MET A 124 -12.38 -4.51 -21.44
CA MET A 124 -11.79 -5.85 -21.23
C MET A 124 -12.81 -7.00 -21.22
N ASN A 125 -13.90 -6.88 -21.98
CA ASN A 125 -14.93 -7.91 -22.12
C ASN A 125 -15.66 -8.22 -20.79
N LEU A 126 -15.71 -7.22 -19.90
CA LEU A 126 -16.47 -7.28 -18.66
C LEU A 126 -17.97 -7.08 -18.93
N PRO A 127 -18.86 -7.76 -18.17
CA PRO A 127 -20.28 -7.49 -18.27
C PRO A 127 -20.55 -6.02 -17.88
N VAL A 128 -21.18 -5.27 -18.79
CA VAL A 128 -21.53 -3.86 -18.55
C VAL A 128 -22.42 -3.77 -17.31
N LYS A 129 -21.96 -3.02 -16.32
CA LYS A 129 -22.72 -2.76 -15.09
C LYS A 129 -22.98 -1.28 -14.99
N GLU A 130 -24.26 -0.92 -15.15
CA GLU A 130 -24.71 0.46 -15.01
C GLU A 130 -24.30 1.04 -13.65
N ILE A 131 -23.87 2.30 -13.67
CA ILE A 131 -23.56 3.02 -12.45
C ILE A 131 -24.88 3.34 -11.76
N ASN A 132 -25.13 2.65 -10.65
CA ASN A 132 -26.26 2.96 -9.77
C ASN A 132 -25.85 3.97 -8.70
N ALA A 133 -26.83 4.65 -8.11
CA ALA A 133 -26.61 5.67 -7.10
C ALA A 133 -25.87 5.14 -5.86
N GLY A 134 -26.15 3.90 -5.44
CA GLY A 134 -25.48 3.28 -4.28
C GLY A 134 -23.97 3.09 -4.48
N ARG A 135 -23.56 2.72 -5.69
CA ARG A 135 -22.16 2.54 -6.05
C ARG A 135 -21.43 3.89 -6.14
N LEU A 136 -22.08 4.91 -6.67
CA LEU A 136 -21.53 6.27 -6.68
C LEU A 136 -21.30 6.78 -5.26
N VAL A 137 -22.31 6.62 -4.39
CA VAL A 137 -22.21 6.97 -2.96
C VAL A 137 -21.06 6.23 -2.29
N GLY A 138 -20.94 4.92 -2.50
CA GLY A 138 -19.86 4.11 -1.94
C GLY A 138 -18.48 4.59 -2.36
N VAL A 139 -18.28 4.90 -3.65
CA VAL A 139 -17.01 5.44 -4.14
C VAL A 139 -16.73 6.83 -3.56
N THR A 140 -17.74 7.69 -3.44
CA THR A 140 -17.61 8.99 -2.75
C THR A 140 -17.12 8.81 -1.31
N PHE A 141 -17.66 7.85 -0.56
CA PHE A 141 -17.19 7.55 0.80
C PHE A 141 -15.72 7.11 0.83
N VAL A 142 -15.29 6.28 -0.12
CA VAL A 142 -13.87 5.87 -0.22
C VAL A 142 -12.97 7.08 -0.49
N LEU A 143 -13.37 7.97 -1.40
CA LEU A 143 -12.61 9.19 -1.71
C LEU A 143 -12.54 10.15 -0.52
N LEU A 144 -13.66 10.34 0.19
CA LEU A 144 -13.68 11.14 1.42
C LEU A 144 -12.79 10.52 2.51
N GLY A 145 -12.83 9.21 2.67
CA GLY A 145 -11.94 8.48 3.58
C GLY A 145 -10.46 8.67 3.24
N MET A 146 -10.10 8.59 1.95
CA MET A 146 -8.74 8.87 1.48
C MET A 146 -8.31 10.30 1.84
N ILE A 147 -9.15 11.31 1.57
CA ILE A 147 -8.86 12.71 1.89
C ILE A 147 -8.66 12.86 3.40
N MET A 148 -9.57 12.32 4.22
CA MET A 148 -9.46 12.35 5.67
C MET A 148 -8.14 11.77 6.16
N VAL A 149 -7.75 10.59 5.69
CA VAL A 149 -6.48 9.96 6.11
C VAL A 149 -5.29 10.81 5.69
N LEU A 150 -5.31 11.39 4.48
CA LEU A 150 -4.21 12.21 3.99
C LEU A 150 -4.02 13.49 4.83
N TRP A 151 -5.13 14.13 5.22
CA TRP A 151 -5.11 15.38 5.99
C TRP A 151 -4.94 15.19 7.50
N LEU A 152 -5.49 14.12 8.06
CA LEU A 152 -5.50 13.88 9.51
C LEU A 152 -4.29 13.10 10.02
N THR A 153 -3.55 12.40 9.14
CA THR A 153 -2.35 11.66 9.58
C THR A 153 -1.17 12.63 9.66
N PRO A 154 -0.59 12.90 10.85
CA PRO A 154 0.58 13.77 10.97
C PRO A 154 1.79 13.14 10.27
N SER A 155 2.67 13.98 9.71
CA SER A 155 3.99 13.50 9.23
C SER A 155 4.82 13.06 10.45
N SER A 156 5.51 11.92 10.37
CA SER A 156 6.45 11.53 11.41
C SER A 156 7.49 12.64 11.58
N PRO A 157 7.94 12.96 12.82
CA PRO A 157 8.92 14.01 13.05
C PRO A 157 10.18 13.77 12.21
N ASN A 158 10.68 14.81 11.54
CA ASN A 158 11.93 14.70 10.82
C ASN A 158 13.05 14.46 11.84
N LEU A 159 14.03 13.62 11.52
CA LEU A 159 15.18 13.37 12.41
C LEU A 159 15.94 14.68 12.70
N GLY A 160 15.91 15.64 11.76
CA GLY A 160 16.42 17.00 11.96
C GLY A 160 15.67 17.76 13.06
N ASP A 161 14.35 17.66 13.10
CA ASP A 161 13.50 18.32 14.11
C ASP A 161 13.70 17.70 15.50
N VAL A 162 13.88 16.38 15.55
CA VAL A 162 14.19 15.65 16.79
C VAL A 162 15.56 16.07 17.31
N LYS A 163 16.57 16.11 16.45
CA LYS A 163 17.92 16.52 16.83
C LYS A 163 17.97 17.98 17.25
N ALA A 164 17.30 18.88 16.54
CA ALA A 164 17.18 20.29 16.91
C ALA A 164 16.47 20.47 18.26
N SER A 165 15.39 19.73 18.50
CA SER A 165 14.67 19.75 19.79
C SER A 165 15.53 19.20 20.93
N MET A 166 16.26 18.10 20.72
CA MET A 166 17.18 17.54 21.71
C MET A 166 18.33 18.50 22.02
N THR A 167 18.93 19.13 21.00
CA THR A 167 20.03 20.10 21.17
C THR A 167 19.54 21.36 21.88
N GLY A 168 18.34 21.85 21.54
CA GLY A 168 17.70 22.97 22.23
C GLY A 168 17.42 22.67 23.70
N ASN A 169 16.96 21.45 24.02
CA ASN A 169 16.71 21.03 25.39
C ASN A 169 18.00 20.89 26.21
N LEU A 170 19.09 20.40 25.61
CA LEU A 170 20.40 20.33 26.26
C LEU A 170 20.94 21.73 26.60
N ASN A 171 20.84 22.69 25.67
CA ASN A 171 21.24 24.07 25.91
C ASN A 171 20.38 24.76 26.98
N ALA A 172 19.09 24.42 27.08
CA ALA A 172 18.19 24.91 28.13
C ALA A 172 18.56 24.37 29.52
N ILE A 173 19.02 23.11 29.60
CA ILE A 173 19.50 22.51 30.85
C ILE A 173 20.84 23.15 31.28
N GLU A 174 21.77 23.39 30.35
CA GLU A 174 23.06 24.04 30.65
C GLU A 174 22.91 25.52 31.06
N SER A 175 21.89 26.22 30.56
CA SER A 175 21.63 27.63 30.90
C SER A 175 20.77 27.82 32.16
N THR A 176 20.28 26.74 32.79
CA THR A 176 19.59 26.82 34.07
C THR A 176 20.62 27.09 35.17
N PRO A 177 20.59 28.26 35.84
CA PRO A 177 21.58 28.59 36.86
C PRO A 177 21.50 27.55 37.98
N THR A 178 22.64 27.01 38.40
CA THR A 178 22.80 26.11 39.56
C THR A 178 22.58 26.84 40.90
N SER A 179 21.57 27.71 40.96
CA SER A 179 21.19 28.52 42.12
C SER A 179 20.29 27.75 43.10
N ASN A 180 20.62 26.50 43.41
CA ASN A 180 19.90 25.77 44.46
C ASN A 180 20.75 24.77 45.27
N ALA A 181 22.07 24.78 45.11
CA ALA A 181 22.97 23.90 45.87
C ALA A 181 23.53 24.51 47.18
N LYS A 182 22.97 25.64 47.67
CA LYS A 182 23.51 26.36 48.85
C LYS A 182 22.66 26.32 50.12
N HIS A 183 21.56 25.56 50.18
CA HIS A 183 20.66 25.58 51.35
C HIS A 183 20.70 24.36 52.29
N VAL A 184 21.65 23.43 52.13
CA VAL A 184 21.67 22.16 52.92
C VAL A 184 22.70 22.15 54.07
N SER A 185 23.51 23.20 54.27
CA SER A 185 24.57 23.19 55.30
C SER A 185 24.17 23.69 56.70
N HIS A 186 22.90 23.60 57.11
CA HIS A 186 22.43 24.16 58.40
C HIS A 186 21.68 23.17 59.30
N PHE A 187 22.02 21.87 59.26
CA PHE A 187 21.37 20.86 60.10
C PHE A 187 22.33 19.85 60.74
N GLU A 188 23.50 20.26 61.23
CA GLU A 188 24.26 19.46 62.20
C GLU A 188 24.94 20.38 63.23
N SER A 189 24.33 20.45 64.42
CA SER A 189 24.94 20.89 65.68
C SER A 189 24.24 20.18 66.84
#